data_AF-A0A502HSC8-F1
#
_entry.id   AF-A0A502HSC8-F1
#
_cell.length_a   1.000
_cell.length_b   1.000
_cell.length_c   1.000
_cell.angle_alpha   90.00
_cell.angle_beta   90.00
_cell.angle_gamma   90.00
#
_symmetry.space_group_name_H-M   'P 1'
#
loop_
_entity.id
_entity.type
_entity.pdbx_description
1 polymer ?
#
loop_
_entity_poly.entity_id
_entity_poly.type
_entity_poly.pdbx_seq_one_letter_code
_entity_poly.pdbx_strand_id
1 'polypeptide(L)'
;MSSFTEFSAPLNVQYDAEASKALGKDHWRVTKEFRYYIQNKDRGEWVYVPAGYLTDGASVPRLFWSLIPPWGAYGQAAVVHDIVCEYLSITVDGKPHSITREACDEILFEAMTVLKVSPFKRHAISAAVELFRRLSRVVHPTSKPKKRAMEANWDN
;
A
#
# COMPACT_ATOMS: atom_id res chain seq x y z
N MET A 1 23.48 5.44 10.60
CA MET A 1 22.34 5.37 9.67
C MET A 1 22.03 3.89 9.48
N SER A 2 20.99 3.36 10.12
CA SER A 2 20.67 1.92 10.09
C SER A 2 20.09 1.53 8.72
N SER A 3 20.78 0.63 8.01
CA SER A 3 20.52 0.23 6.63
C SER A 3 19.73 -1.08 6.53
N PHE A 4 18.44 -1.07 6.84
CA PHE A 4 17.58 -2.26 6.66
C PHE A 4 16.18 -1.98 6.11
N THR A 5 15.78 -0.71 5.98
CA THR A 5 14.48 -0.36 5.42
C THR A 5 14.64 -0.09 3.92
N GLU A 6 14.28 -1.06 3.10
CA GLU A 6 14.42 -0.99 1.65
C GLU A 6 13.28 -1.71 0.92
N PHE A 7 13.11 -1.35 -0.34
CA PHE A 7 12.27 -2.09 -1.27
C PHE A 7 13.14 -3.08 -2.02
N SER A 8 12.72 -4.34 -2.10
CA SER A 8 13.50 -5.38 -2.79
C SER A 8 13.56 -5.20 -4.31
N ALA A 9 12.64 -4.44 -4.89
CA ALA A 9 12.54 -4.16 -6.32
C ALA A 9 11.79 -2.84 -6.57
N PRO A 10 11.98 -2.18 -7.72
CA PRO A 10 11.19 -1.00 -8.09
C PRO A 10 9.72 -1.38 -8.38
N LEU A 11 8.81 -0.42 -8.17
CA LEU A 11 7.41 -0.60 -8.51
C LEU A 11 7.21 -0.67 -10.03
N ASN A 12 6.68 -1.80 -10.49
CA ASN A 12 6.15 -1.94 -11.85
C ASN A 12 4.65 -2.16 -11.78
N VAL A 13 3.90 -1.23 -12.36
CA VAL A 13 2.44 -1.30 -12.47
C VAL A 13 2.00 -1.07 -13.90
N GLN A 14 0.91 -1.73 -14.30
CA GLN A 14 0.26 -1.55 -15.58
C GLN A 14 -1.22 -1.27 -15.36
N TYR A 15 -1.80 -0.38 -16.17
CA TYR A 15 -3.24 -0.14 -16.13
C TYR A 15 -3.99 -1.40 -16.57
N ASP A 16 -4.95 -1.85 -15.76
CA ASP A 16 -5.79 -3.00 -16.07
C ASP A 16 -7.21 -2.53 -16.42
N ALA A 17 -7.50 -2.48 -17.73
CA ALA A 17 -8.79 -2.02 -18.23
C ALA A 17 -9.94 -2.95 -17.84
N GLU A 18 -9.70 -4.25 -17.74
CA GLU A 18 -10.72 -5.26 -17.41
C GLU A 18 -11.12 -5.16 -15.94
N ALA A 19 -10.12 -5.15 -15.04
CA ALA A 19 -10.32 -4.94 -13.62
C ALA A 19 -10.96 -3.58 -13.35
N SER A 20 -10.51 -2.52 -14.05
CA SER A 20 -11.06 -1.17 -13.88
C SER A 20 -12.54 -1.12 -14.23
N LYS A 21 -12.93 -1.71 -15.37
CA LYS A 21 -14.33 -1.81 -15.78
C LYS A 21 -15.16 -2.65 -14.81
N ALA A 22 -14.62 -3.77 -14.34
CA ALA A 22 -15.35 -4.70 -13.50
C ALA A 22 -15.51 -4.24 -12.05
N LEU A 23 -14.59 -3.40 -11.54
CA LEU A 23 -14.60 -2.83 -10.19
C LEU A 23 -15.15 -1.38 -10.15
N GLY A 24 -15.35 -0.75 -11.32
CA GLY A 24 -15.97 0.56 -11.46
C GLY A 24 -15.08 1.74 -11.03
N LYS A 25 -13.76 1.52 -10.96
CA LYS A 25 -12.73 2.53 -10.64
C LYS A 25 -11.45 2.15 -11.37
N ASP A 26 -10.57 3.12 -11.62
CA ASP A 26 -9.26 2.82 -12.19
C ASP A 26 -8.43 1.95 -11.24
N HIS A 27 -8.00 0.80 -11.74
CA HIS A 27 -7.12 -0.14 -11.05
C HIS A 27 -5.84 -0.36 -11.87
N TRP A 28 -4.75 -0.49 -11.14
CA TRP A 28 -3.42 -0.74 -11.66
C TRP A 28 -2.94 -2.07 -11.12
N ARG A 29 -2.44 -2.92 -12.00
CA ARG A 29 -1.93 -4.24 -11.66
C ARG A 29 -0.44 -4.18 -11.44
N VAL A 30 0.03 -4.69 -10.31
CA VAL A 30 1.46 -4.88 -10.03
C VAL A 30 1.97 -6.00 -10.91
N THR A 31 2.90 -5.72 -11.82
CA THR A 31 3.42 -6.73 -12.76
C THR A 31 4.64 -7.46 -12.24
N LYS A 32 5.30 -6.92 -11.21
CA LYS A 32 6.47 -7.53 -10.57
C LYS A 32 6.32 -7.51 -9.07
N GLU A 33 6.51 -8.67 -8.46
CA GLU A 33 6.48 -8.81 -7.00
C GLU A 33 7.61 -8.02 -6.35
N PHE A 34 7.34 -7.51 -5.16
CA PHE A 34 8.36 -6.87 -4.34
C PHE A 34 8.03 -7.01 -2.85
N ARG A 35 9.06 -6.83 -2.03
CA ARG A 35 8.97 -6.82 -0.58
C ARG A 35 9.38 -5.45 -0.05
N TYR A 36 8.69 -5.01 0.99
CA TYR A 36 9.08 -3.85 1.78
C TYR A 36 9.48 -4.34 3.18
N TYR A 37 10.72 -4.09 3.57
CA TYR A 37 11.25 -4.45 4.88
C TYR A 37 10.97 -3.33 5.89
N ILE A 38 10.29 -3.64 6.98
CA ILE A 38 9.88 -2.69 8.02
C ILE A 38 11.00 -2.55 9.06
N GLN A 39 11.20 -1.35 9.58
CA GLN A 39 12.25 -1.06 10.57
C GLN A 39 11.88 -1.52 11.98
N ASN A 40 11.75 -2.82 12.22
CA ASN A 40 11.81 -3.36 13.57
C ASN A 40 13.14 -4.10 13.76
N LYS A 41 14.07 -3.50 14.52
CA LYS A 41 15.49 -3.90 14.61
C LYS A 41 15.74 -5.34 15.11
N ASP A 42 14.72 -6.03 15.61
CA ASP A 42 14.83 -7.35 16.22
C ASP A 42 13.95 -8.43 15.55
N ARG A 43 13.11 -8.06 14.57
CA ARG A 43 12.15 -8.97 13.95
C ARG A 43 12.21 -8.83 12.44
N GLY A 44 12.27 -9.94 11.72
CA GLY A 44 12.34 -9.95 10.25
C GLY A 44 11.00 -9.57 9.63
N GLU A 45 10.56 -8.33 9.83
CA GLU A 45 9.25 -7.83 9.43
C GLU A 45 9.26 -7.35 7.98
N TRP A 46 8.33 -7.86 7.18
CA TRP A 46 8.17 -7.42 5.80
C TRP A 46 6.75 -7.52 5.31
N VAL A 47 6.44 -6.64 4.36
CA VAL A 47 5.23 -6.69 3.54
C VAL A 47 5.59 -7.28 2.20
N TYR A 48 4.83 -8.27 1.74
CA TYR A 48 4.97 -8.81 0.40
C TYR A 48 3.82 -8.36 -0.48
N VAL A 49 4.18 -7.78 -1.61
CA VAL A 49 3.26 -7.42 -2.67
C VAL A 49 3.44 -8.45 -3.78
N PRO A 50 2.47 -9.36 -3.97
CA PRO A 50 2.54 -10.34 -5.03
C PRO A 50 2.39 -9.64 -6.38
N ALA A 51 3.05 -10.19 -7.38
CA ALA A 51 2.72 -9.88 -8.75
C ALA A 51 1.23 -10.25 -8.96
N GLY A 52 0.46 -9.37 -9.60
CA GLY A 52 -0.95 -9.55 -9.91
C GLY A 52 -1.88 -8.79 -9.00
N TYR A 53 -1.35 -8.24 -7.90
CA TYR A 53 -2.09 -7.40 -6.99
C TYR A 53 -2.68 -6.19 -7.72
N LEU A 54 -3.97 -5.93 -7.49
CA LEU A 54 -4.66 -4.76 -8.03
C LEU A 54 -4.65 -3.64 -6.99
N THR A 55 -4.01 -2.53 -7.28
CA THR A 55 -4.01 -1.31 -6.44
C THR A 55 -4.85 -0.24 -7.11
N ASP A 56 -5.65 0.49 -6.34
CA ASP A 56 -6.32 1.72 -6.81
C ASP A 56 -5.43 2.96 -6.65
N GLY A 57 -4.16 2.75 -6.31
CA GLY A 57 -3.17 3.79 -6.03
C GLY A 57 -3.41 4.42 -4.67
N ALA A 58 -2.89 5.63 -4.46
CA ALA A 58 -3.07 6.29 -3.18
C ALA A 58 -4.57 6.50 -2.88
N SER A 59 -5.07 5.80 -1.86
CA SER A 59 -6.41 5.95 -1.28
C SER A 59 -6.58 7.30 -0.55
N VAL A 60 -6.14 8.38 -1.19
CA VAL A 60 -6.25 9.76 -0.73
C VAL A 60 -7.60 10.30 -1.20
N PRO A 61 -8.43 10.88 -0.31
CA PRO A 61 -9.69 11.49 -0.71
C PRO A 61 -9.46 12.52 -1.82
N ARG A 62 -10.33 12.53 -2.85
CA ARG A 62 -10.22 13.42 -4.03
C ARG A 62 -10.01 14.89 -3.67
N LEU A 63 -10.49 15.32 -2.50
CA LEU A 63 -10.29 16.69 -2.00
C LEU A 63 -8.81 17.06 -1.84
N PHE A 64 -7.93 16.09 -1.59
CA PHE A 64 -6.49 16.29 -1.43
C PHE A 64 -5.69 16.04 -2.72
N TRP A 65 -6.33 15.64 -3.82
CA TRP A 65 -5.65 15.38 -5.11
C TRP A 65 -5.04 16.64 -5.72
N SER A 66 -5.55 17.83 -5.39
CA SER A 66 -4.99 19.11 -5.81
C SER A 66 -3.60 19.37 -5.21
N LEU A 67 -3.32 18.82 -4.03
CA LEU A 67 -2.06 18.99 -3.31
C LEU A 67 -1.14 17.75 -3.43
N ILE A 68 -1.76 16.58 -3.56
CA ILE A 68 -1.08 15.28 -3.50
C ILE A 68 -1.61 14.39 -4.64
N PRO A 69 -0.95 14.37 -5.82
CA PRO A 69 -1.44 13.63 -6.98
C PRO A 69 -1.41 12.12 -6.72
N PRO A 70 -2.42 11.33 -7.14
CA PRO A 70 -2.58 9.93 -6.75
C PRO A 70 -1.37 9.02 -7.05
N TRP A 71 -0.54 9.42 -8.02
CA TRP A 71 0.71 8.75 -8.38
C TRP A 71 1.89 9.72 -8.28
N GLY A 72 3.02 9.24 -7.77
CA GLY A 72 4.24 10.04 -7.64
C GLY A 72 5.37 9.27 -6.95
N ALA A 73 6.34 10.01 -6.39
CA ALA A 73 7.50 9.45 -5.71
C ALA A 73 7.17 8.52 -4.52
N TYR A 74 5.92 8.52 -4.05
CA TYR A 74 5.42 7.67 -2.97
C TYR A 74 4.52 6.53 -3.47
N GLY A 75 4.37 6.35 -4.79
CA GLY A 75 3.47 5.34 -5.37
C GLY A 75 3.75 3.94 -4.84
N GLN A 76 5.02 3.59 -4.65
CA GLN A 76 5.40 2.29 -4.09
C GLN A 76 4.98 2.13 -2.61
N ALA A 77 5.05 3.21 -1.83
CA ALA A 77 4.55 3.22 -0.45
C ALA A 77 3.02 3.14 -0.42
N ALA A 78 2.32 3.74 -1.39
CA ALA A 78 0.86 3.62 -1.51
C ALA A 78 0.43 2.17 -1.81
N VAL A 79 1.10 1.46 -2.71
CA VAL A 79 0.80 0.04 -2.98
C VAL A 79 1.02 -0.84 -1.74
N VAL A 80 2.09 -0.59 -0.99
CA VAL A 80 2.33 -1.26 0.31
C VAL A 80 1.21 -0.94 1.30
N HIS A 81 0.77 0.31 1.40
CA HIS A 81 -0.33 0.70 2.28
C HIS A 81 -1.64 0.04 1.90
N ASP A 82 -1.98 -0.01 0.60
CA ASP A 82 -3.22 -0.61 0.10
C ASP A 82 -3.30 -2.10 0.49
N ILE A 83 -2.23 -2.87 0.24
CA ILE A 83 -2.24 -4.30 0.53
C ILE A 83 -2.30 -4.55 2.04
N VAL A 84 -1.55 -3.79 2.83
CA VAL A 84 -1.56 -3.96 4.29
C VAL A 84 -2.90 -3.53 4.87
N CYS A 85 -3.53 -2.48 4.33
CA CYS A 85 -4.88 -2.06 4.72
C CYS A 85 -5.97 -3.05 4.33
N GLU A 86 -5.80 -3.74 3.19
CA GLU A 86 -6.77 -4.70 2.67
C GLU A 86 -6.73 -6.02 3.43
N TYR A 87 -5.53 -6.51 3.73
CA TYR A 87 -5.34 -7.81 4.40
C TYR A 87 -5.10 -7.67 5.91
N LEU A 88 -4.82 -6.46 6.41
CA LEU A 88 -4.47 -6.17 7.81
C LEU A 88 -3.45 -7.16 8.36
N SER A 89 -2.45 -7.51 7.54
CA SER A 89 -1.46 -8.51 7.87
C SER A 89 -0.09 -8.14 7.31
N ILE A 90 0.94 -8.44 8.08
CA ILE A 90 2.35 -8.35 7.69
C ILE A 90 3.03 -9.68 8.02
N THR A 91 4.21 -9.93 7.48
CA THR A 91 4.98 -11.11 7.84
C THR A 91 6.01 -10.75 8.91
N VAL A 92 5.98 -11.45 10.04
CA VAL A 92 6.92 -11.32 11.15
C VAL A 92 7.56 -12.68 11.37
N ASP A 93 8.89 -12.77 11.24
CA ASP A 93 9.64 -14.02 11.41
C ASP A 93 9.09 -15.19 10.57
N GLY A 94 8.65 -14.88 9.34
CA GLY A 94 8.09 -15.86 8.41
C GLY A 94 6.64 -16.28 8.69
N LYS A 95 5.96 -15.66 9.66
CA LYS A 95 4.55 -15.93 9.99
C LYS A 95 3.67 -14.70 9.74
N PRO A 96 2.43 -14.88 9.25
CA PRO A 96 1.49 -13.78 9.12
C PRO A 96 1.09 -13.28 10.51
N HIS A 97 1.23 -11.98 10.73
CA HIS A 97 0.84 -11.29 11.94
C HIS A 97 -0.23 -10.25 11.57
N SER A 98 -1.36 -10.29 12.25
CA SER A 98 -2.43 -9.31 12.04
C SER A 98 -2.04 -7.96 12.64
N ILE A 99 -2.25 -6.88 11.91
CA ILE A 99 -1.97 -5.53 12.37
C ILE A 99 -3.22 -4.65 12.34
N THR A 100 -3.15 -3.53 13.07
CA THR A 100 -4.21 -2.53 13.07
C THR A 100 -4.06 -1.57 11.90
N ARG A 101 -5.14 -0.84 11.58
CA ARG A 101 -5.09 0.27 10.61
C ARG A 101 -4.08 1.35 10.98
N GLU A 102 -3.86 1.57 12.27
CA GLU A 102 -2.87 2.52 12.77
C GLU A 102 -1.45 2.10 12.38
N ALA A 103 -1.13 0.82 12.56
CA ALA A 103 0.14 0.28 12.11
C ALA A 103 0.30 0.36 10.57
N CYS A 104 -0.80 0.28 9.80
CA CYS A 104 -0.74 0.51 8.35
C CYS A 104 -0.28 1.95 8.04
N ASP A 105 -0.84 2.94 8.73
CA ASP A 105 -0.53 4.36 8.55
C ASP A 105 0.93 4.67 8.95
N GLU A 106 1.44 4.01 10.00
CA GLU A 106 2.85 4.07 10.41
C GLU A 106 3.78 3.49 9.34
N ILE A 107 3.45 2.31 8.80
CA ILE A 107 4.21 1.67 7.70
C ILE A 107 4.24 2.59 6.47
N LEU A 108 3.14 3.25 6.13
CA LEU A 108 3.09 4.21 5.03
C LEU A 108 4.05 5.40 5.27
N PHE A 109 4.04 5.98 6.48
CA PHE A 109 4.92 7.09 6.83
C PHE A 109 6.39 6.67 6.76
N GLU A 110 6.72 5.49 7.26
CA GLU A 110 8.06 4.93 7.20
C GLU A 110 8.50 4.69 5.75
N ALA A 111 7.65 4.05 4.93
CA ALA A 111 7.92 3.77 3.53
C ALA A 111 8.15 5.07 2.72
N MET A 112 7.38 6.13 2.98
CA MET A 112 7.63 7.46 2.41
C MET A 112 8.94 8.09 2.88
N THR A 113 9.42 7.74 4.07
CA THR A 113 10.73 8.16 4.59
C THR A 113 11.86 7.52 3.81
N VAL A 114 11.77 6.22 3.54
CA VAL A 114 12.72 5.45 2.73
C VAL A 114 12.78 5.99 1.30
N LEU A 115 11.63 6.30 0.71
CA LEU A 115 11.53 6.88 -0.63
C LEU A 115 12.00 8.35 -0.69
N LYS A 116 12.50 8.92 0.41
CA LYS A 116 12.98 10.32 0.52
C LYS A 116 11.94 11.34 0.07
N VAL A 117 10.65 11.04 0.28
CA VAL A 117 9.55 11.98 0.00
C VAL A 117 9.72 13.19 0.90
N SER A 118 9.53 14.40 0.34
CA SER A 118 9.66 15.66 1.08
C SER A 118 8.83 15.62 2.38
N PRO A 119 9.38 16.05 3.53
CA PRO A 119 8.70 15.96 4.82
C PRO A 119 7.29 16.58 4.83
N PHE A 120 7.12 17.73 4.16
CA PHE A 120 5.82 18.38 4.03
C PHE A 120 4.75 17.47 3.38
N LYS A 121 5.09 16.84 2.24
CA LYS A 121 4.18 15.92 1.54
C LYS A 121 3.85 14.70 2.40
N ARG A 122 4.85 14.15 3.09
CA ARG A 122 4.68 13.00 3.99
C ARG A 122 3.69 13.29 5.12
N HIS A 123 3.85 14.44 5.80
CA HIS A 123 2.92 14.84 6.85
C HIS A 123 1.52 15.15 6.31
N ALA A 124 1.40 15.77 5.14
CA ALA A 124 0.11 16.04 4.51
C ALA A 124 -0.64 14.73 4.16
N ILE A 125 0.07 13.74 3.58
CA ILE A 125 -0.50 12.41 3.29
C ILE A 125 -0.91 11.72 4.59
N SER A 126 -0.02 11.67 5.58
CA SER A 126 -0.28 11.03 6.87
C SER A 126 -1.51 11.63 7.57
N ALA A 127 -1.63 12.96 7.59
CA ALA A 127 -2.78 13.64 8.18
C ALA A 127 -4.08 13.36 7.41
N ALA A 128 -4.02 13.29 6.08
CA ALA A 128 -5.18 12.98 5.26
C ALA A 128 -5.69 11.55 5.50
N VAL A 129 -4.79 10.57 5.59
CA VAL A 129 -5.13 9.17 5.86
C VAL A 129 -5.68 9.00 7.29
N GLU A 130 -5.04 9.64 8.28
CA GLU A 130 -5.52 9.62 9.67
C GLU A 130 -6.92 10.24 9.79
N LEU A 131 -7.15 11.39 9.15
CA LEU A 131 -8.47 12.02 9.10
C LEU A 131 -9.50 11.11 8.43
N PHE A 132 -9.16 10.50 7.29
CA PHE A 132 -10.03 9.56 6.59
C PHE A 132 -10.38 8.35 7.47
N ARG A 133 -9.41 7.78 8.18
CA ARG A 133 -9.63 6.69 9.13
C ARG A 133 -10.61 7.09 10.24
N ARG A 134 -10.40 8.26 10.86
CA ARG A 134 -11.29 8.82 11.90
C ARG A 134 -12.72 9.03 11.40
N LEU A 135 -12.87 9.50 10.16
CA LEU A 135 -14.18 9.75 9.54
C LEU A 135 -14.88 8.47 9.10
N SER A 136 -14.13 7.51 8.54
CA SER A 136 -14.70 6.35 7.88
C SER A 136 -15.08 5.24 8.87
N ARG A 137 -14.48 5.20 10.07
CA ARG A 137 -14.73 4.16 11.12
C ARG A 137 -14.69 2.72 10.59
N VAL A 138 -14.03 2.48 9.47
CA VAL A 138 -13.92 1.16 8.85
C VAL A 138 -12.88 0.37 9.63
N VAL A 139 -13.35 -0.50 10.52
CA VAL A 139 -12.50 -1.37 11.35
C VAL A 139 -12.15 -2.70 10.65
N HIS A 140 -12.86 -3.04 9.57
CA HIS A 140 -12.80 -4.36 8.94
C HIS A 140 -11.91 -4.38 7.67
N PRO A 141 -11.27 -5.52 7.35
CA PRO A 141 -10.60 -5.75 6.07
C PRO A 141 -11.58 -5.48 4.94
N THR A 142 -11.21 -4.59 4.00
CA THR A 142 -12.07 -4.24 2.85
C THR A 142 -11.74 -5.11 1.64
N SER A 143 -11.34 -6.37 1.87
CA SER A 143 -11.00 -7.28 0.78
C SER A 143 -12.27 -7.65 0.02
N LYS A 144 -12.37 -7.24 -1.25
CA LYS A 144 -13.51 -7.58 -2.11
C LYS A 144 -13.28 -8.98 -2.71
N PRO A 145 -14.22 -9.94 -2.57
CA PRO A 145 -14.07 -11.28 -3.16
C PRO A 145 -13.83 -11.26 -4.67
N LYS A 146 -14.49 -10.33 -5.37
CA LYS A 146 -14.36 -10.14 -6.83
C LYS A 146 -12.95 -9.70 -7.24
N LYS A 147 -12.29 -8.86 -6.42
CA LYS A 147 -10.91 -8.42 -6.64
C LYS A 147 -9.95 -9.59 -6.47
N ARG A 148 -10.08 -10.34 -5.36
CA ARG A 148 -9.27 -11.54 -5.11
C ARG A 148 -9.35 -12.58 -6.22
N ALA A 149 -10.53 -12.78 -6.81
CA ALA A 149 -10.69 -13.69 -7.94
C ALA A 149 -9.90 -13.22 -9.19
N MET A 150 -9.86 -11.91 -9.45
CA MET A 150 -9.09 -11.33 -10.57
C MET A 150 -7.57 -11.32 -10.32
N GLU A 151 -7.15 -11.28 -9.07
CA GLU A 151 -5.75 -11.43 -8.67
C GLU A 151 -5.30 -12.89 -8.78
N ALA A 152 -6.15 -13.84 -8.37
CA ALA A 152 -5.86 -15.28 -8.44
C ALA A 152 -5.84 -15.84 -9.87
N ASN A 153 -6.66 -15.28 -10.77
CA ASN A 153 -6.73 -15.68 -12.17
C ASN A 153 -5.62 -15.06 -13.04
N TRP A 154 -4.64 -14.40 -12.43
CA TRP A 154 -3.55 -13.78 -13.17
C TRP A 154 -2.39 -14.75 -13.34
N ASP A 155 -2.44 -15.48 -14.45
CA ASP A 155 -1.31 -16.26 -14.96
C ASP A 155 -0.42 -15.31 -15.77
N ASN A 156 0.80 -15.09 -15.28
CA ASN A 156 1.83 -14.27 -15.94
C ASN A 156 3.04 -15.14 -16.30
#